data_AF-E9G665-F1
#
_entry.id   AF-E9G665-F1
#
_cell.length_a   1.000
_cell.length_b   1.000
_cell.length_c   1.000
_cell.angle_alpha   90.00
_cell.angle_beta   90.00
_cell.angle_gamma   90.00
#
_symmetry.space_group_name_H-M   'P 1'
#
loop_
_entity.id
_entity.type
_entity.pdbx_description
1 polymer ?
#
loop_
_entity_poly.entity_id
_entity_poly.type
_entity_poly.pdbx_seq_one_letter_code
_entity_poly.pdbx_strand_id
1 'polypeptide(L)'
;MFHGGIPSGRLVEVYGDSGSGKTQLALHLTANTALKLQYEVCYITTGDANPKRILDIMQNLDKDGDYVKSLERITFCHIHDVYQLLEMLWTPEMKRYKLVIIDSLATLFLPIRGDAFNDSISLLNKVASDLKRLAVVHHCVVLVVNHVSRWSREGTTEAQGATLPTPFLGRYWCSVPSLRLYSKHLSDNQFELTVVKNVYSAEPGPKCSFSYFFRNGDTHQGKSNF
;
A
#
# COMPACT_ATOMS: atom_id res chain seq x y z
N MET A 1 -9.29 -13.61 1.15
CA MET A 1 -7.82 -13.52 0.96
C MET A 1 -7.06 -13.52 2.29
N PHE A 2 -7.52 -12.77 3.30
CA PHE A 2 -7.01 -12.85 4.67
C PHE A 2 -8.21 -13.09 5.60
N HIS A 3 -8.44 -14.34 6.02
CA HIS A 3 -9.59 -14.77 6.86
C HIS A 3 -9.51 -14.24 8.31
N GLY A 4 -9.04 -13.01 8.48
CA GLY A 4 -8.67 -12.36 9.75
C GLY A 4 -7.81 -11.09 9.59
N GLY A 5 -7.62 -10.57 8.37
CA GLY A 5 -6.83 -9.36 8.11
C GLY A 5 -5.31 -9.58 7.99
N ILE A 6 -4.56 -8.50 7.85
CA ILE A 6 -3.09 -8.52 7.79
C ILE A 6 -2.56 -8.54 9.23
N PRO A 7 -1.78 -9.56 9.66
CA PRO A 7 -1.21 -9.57 10.99
C PRO A 7 -0.26 -8.40 11.23
N SER A 8 -0.23 -7.89 12.45
CA SER A 8 0.74 -6.88 12.89
C SER A 8 2.18 -7.39 12.79
N GLY A 9 3.15 -6.47 12.84
CA GLY A 9 4.57 -6.82 12.68
C GLY A 9 5.00 -7.02 11.23
N ARG A 10 4.16 -6.64 10.26
CA ARG A 10 4.38 -6.93 8.84
C ARG A 10 4.66 -5.69 8.02
N LEU A 11 5.76 -5.75 7.27
CA LEU A 11 5.99 -4.90 6.10
C LEU A 11 5.32 -5.55 4.88
N VAL A 12 4.39 -4.83 4.27
CA VAL A 12 3.56 -5.26 3.15
C VAL A 12 3.78 -4.35 1.95
N GLU A 13 3.90 -4.93 0.77
CA GLU A 13 3.93 -4.19 -0.49
C GLU A 13 2.67 -4.45 -1.31
N VAL A 14 2.11 -3.39 -1.87
CA VAL A 14 1.21 -3.47 -3.02
C VAL A 14 1.85 -2.77 -4.22
N TYR A 15 1.96 -3.47 -5.35
CA TYR A 15 2.55 -2.94 -6.58
C TYR A 15 1.72 -3.32 -7.80
N GLY A 16 1.90 -2.57 -8.89
CA GLY A 16 1.09 -2.71 -10.10
C GLY A 16 1.10 -1.42 -10.93
N ASP A 17 0.56 -1.50 -12.14
CA ASP A 17 0.52 -0.38 -13.09
C ASP A 17 -0.25 0.84 -12.55
N SER A 18 -0.01 2.02 -13.13
CA SER A 18 -0.83 3.19 -12.81
C SER A 18 -2.30 2.88 -13.04
N GLY A 19 -3.17 3.41 -12.18
CA GLY A 19 -4.60 3.13 -12.24
C GLY A 19 -5.02 1.75 -11.75
N SER A 20 -4.12 0.87 -11.29
CA SER A 20 -4.49 -0.49 -10.85
C SER A 20 -5.14 -0.61 -9.46
N GLY A 21 -5.62 0.48 -8.86
CA GLY A 21 -6.38 0.44 -7.59
C GLY A 21 -5.54 0.42 -6.29
N LYS A 22 -4.22 0.61 -6.36
CA LYS A 22 -3.31 0.54 -5.18
C LYS A 22 -3.64 1.58 -4.11
N THR A 23 -3.78 2.84 -4.50
CA THR A 23 -4.20 3.93 -3.60
C THR A 23 -5.60 3.67 -3.04
N GLN A 24 -6.50 3.09 -3.84
CA GLN A 24 -7.84 2.73 -3.35
C GLN A 24 -7.77 1.65 -2.27
N LEU A 25 -6.91 0.63 -2.43
CA LEU A 25 -6.65 -0.35 -1.38
C LEU A 25 -6.10 0.32 -0.11
N ALA A 26 -5.13 1.24 -0.25
CA ALA A 26 -4.55 1.96 0.87
C ALA A 26 -5.59 2.82 1.62
N LEU A 27 -6.43 3.55 0.91
CA LEU A 27 -7.53 4.34 1.48
C LEU A 27 -8.57 3.44 2.15
N HIS A 28 -8.88 2.29 1.56
CA HIS A 28 -9.83 1.34 2.14
C HIS A 28 -9.32 0.70 3.43
N LEU A 29 -8.04 0.33 3.48
CA LEU A 29 -7.40 -0.15 4.71
C LEU A 29 -7.35 0.93 5.79
N THR A 30 -7.10 2.18 5.40
CA THR A 30 -7.16 3.33 6.32
C THR A 30 -8.54 3.50 6.93
N ALA A 31 -9.57 3.56 6.08
CA ALA A 31 -10.96 3.70 6.51
C ALA A 31 -11.39 2.54 7.42
N ASN A 32 -11.12 1.30 7.01
CA ASN A 32 -11.46 0.11 7.81
C ASN A 32 -10.75 0.10 9.17
N THR A 33 -9.45 0.43 9.20
CA THR A 33 -8.67 0.44 10.44
C THR A 33 -9.16 1.51 11.42
N ALA A 34 -9.43 2.71 10.92
CA ALA A 34 -9.87 3.82 11.77
C ALA A 34 -11.33 3.67 12.24
N LEU A 35 -12.21 3.12 11.40
CA LEU A 35 -13.64 3.00 11.68
C LEU A 35 -14.02 1.70 12.38
N LYS A 36 -13.63 0.55 11.80
CA LYS A 36 -14.04 -0.78 12.30
C LYS A 36 -13.12 -1.28 13.41
N LEU A 37 -11.81 -1.08 13.26
CA LEU A 37 -10.81 -1.52 14.25
C LEU A 37 -10.52 -0.46 15.31
N GLN A 38 -10.96 0.79 15.09
CA GLN A 38 -10.78 1.92 15.99
C GLN A 38 -9.31 2.21 16.38
N TYR A 39 -8.37 1.92 15.47
CA TYR A 39 -6.95 2.19 15.67
C TYR A 39 -6.46 3.45 14.96
N GLU A 40 -5.39 4.05 15.49
CA GLU A 40 -4.72 5.19 14.85
C GLU A 40 -3.96 4.76 13.58
N VAL A 41 -4.08 5.58 12.54
CA VAL A 41 -3.45 5.36 11.22
C VAL A 41 -2.58 6.57 10.86
N CYS A 42 -1.37 6.32 10.39
CA CYS A 42 -0.52 7.34 9.75
C CYS A 42 -0.50 7.09 8.25
N TYR A 43 -0.94 8.08 7.47
CA TYR A 43 -0.93 8.04 6.01
C TYR A 43 0.09 9.04 5.48
N ILE A 44 1.24 8.53 5.07
CA ILE A 44 2.34 9.29 4.52
C ILE A 44 2.21 9.31 2.99
N THR A 45 2.13 10.49 2.39
CA THR A 45 1.89 10.65 0.96
C THR A 45 2.81 11.68 0.32
N THR A 46 3.17 11.45 -0.94
CA THR A 46 3.86 12.43 -1.80
C THR A 46 2.90 13.18 -2.71
N GLY A 47 1.64 12.76 -2.78
CA GLY A 47 0.59 13.41 -3.57
C GLY A 47 -0.55 13.94 -2.70
N ASP A 48 -1.59 14.45 -3.36
CA ASP A 48 -2.77 14.97 -2.69
C ASP A 48 -3.55 13.85 -2.00
N ALA A 49 -3.59 13.91 -0.66
CA ALA A 49 -4.54 13.13 0.11
C ALA A 49 -5.94 13.70 -0.13
N ASN A 50 -6.93 12.82 -0.29
CA ASN A 50 -8.32 13.24 -0.42
C ASN A 50 -9.16 12.68 0.75
N PRO A 51 -9.26 13.42 1.86
CA PRO A 51 -10.06 13.01 3.02
C PRO A 51 -11.53 12.72 2.68
N LYS A 52 -12.11 13.40 1.67
CA LYS A 52 -13.49 13.12 1.23
C LYS A 52 -13.64 11.68 0.72
N ARG A 53 -12.65 11.17 -0.01
CA ARG A 53 -12.66 9.76 -0.45
C ARG A 53 -12.64 8.79 0.72
N ILE A 54 -11.91 9.09 1.80
CA ILE A 54 -11.93 8.25 3.00
C ILE A 54 -13.33 8.26 3.62
N LEU A 55 -13.96 9.43 3.74
CA LEU A 55 -15.32 9.54 4.26
C LEU A 55 -16.32 8.76 3.40
N ASP A 56 -16.24 8.86 2.07
CA ASP A 56 -17.09 8.11 1.15
C ASP A 56 -16.92 6.59 1.34
N ILE A 57 -15.67 6.15 1.54
CA ILE A 57 -15.37 4.74 1.82
C ILE A 57 -15.94 4.33 3.19
N MET A 58 -15.76 5.16 4.22
CA MET A 58 -16.30 4.91 5.57
C MET A 58 -17.82 4.74 5.56
N GLN A 59 -18.54 5.63 4.88
CA GLN A 59 -20.01 5.56 4.75
C GLN A 59 -20.49 4.31 4.01
N ASN A 60 -19.68 3.77 3.09
CA ASN A 60 -19.99 2.52 2.41
C ASN A 60 -19.64 1.28 3.25
N LEU A 61 -18.64 1.37 4.14
CA LEU A 61 -18.24 0.32 5.07
C LEU A 61 -19.17 0.18 6.28
N ASP A 62 -19.67 1.31 6.78
CA ASP A 62 -20.59 1.40 7.89
C ASP A 62 -21.46 2.63 7.71
N LYS A 63 -22.79 2.46 7.61
CA LYS A 63 -23.70 3.59 7.43
C LYS A 63 -23.97 4.34 8.74
N ASP A 64 -23.78 3.68 9.87
CA ASP A 64 -24.10 4.18 11.21
C ASP A 64 -22.81 4.48 12.01
N GLY A 65 -21.67 4.54 11.31
CA GLY A 65 -20.36 4.75 11.91
C GLY A 65 -20.16 6.15 12.50
N ASP A 66 -19.41 6.24 13.60
CA ASP A 66 -18.94 7.52 14.14
C ASP A 66 -17.77 8.06 13.29
N TYR A 67 -18.12 8.72 12.19
CA TYR A 67 -17.12 9.20 11.20
C TYR A 67 -16.19 10.26 11.76
N VAL A 68 -16.69 11.14 12.65
CA VAL A 68 -15.88 12.23 13.23
C VAL A 68 -14.74 11.65 14.04
N LYS A 69 -15.04 10.78 15.01
CA LYS A 69 -13.99 10.11 15.81
C LYS A 69 -13.09 9.22 14.96
N SER A 70 -13.63 8.62 13.89
CA SER A 70 -12.83 7.79 13.00
C SER A 70 -11.84 8.62 12.19
N LEU A 71 -12.23 9.80 11.73
CA LEU A 71 -11.32 10.73 11.04
C LEU A 71 -10.24 11.27 11.97
N GLU A 72 -10.56 11.53 13.25
CA GLU A 72 -9.57 11.96 14.26
C GLU A 72 -8.45 10.94 14.51
N ARG A 73 -8.68 9.65 14.22
CA ARG A 73 -7.67 8.60 14.31
C ARG A 73 -6.69 8.58 13.13
N ILE A 74 -6.91 9.39 12.10
CA ILE A 74 -6.10 9.39 10.87
C ILE A 74 -5.21 10.63 10.87
N THR A 75 -3.90 10.42 10.90
CA THR A 75 -2.91 11.48 10.66
C THR A 75 -2.42 11.40 9.22
N PHE A 76 -2.59 12.49 8.47
CA PHE A 76 -1.98 12.64 7.14
C PHE A 76 -0.66 13.39 7.24
N CYS A 77 0.35 12.86 6.57
CA CYS A 77 1.69 13.41 6.53
C CYS A 77 2.12 13.57 5.08
N HIS A 78 2.42 14.80 4.67
CA HIS A 78 2.94 15.08 3.34
C HIS A 78 4.46 15.17 3.41
N ILE A 79 5.14 14.43 2.52
CA ILE A 79 6.59 14.44 2.41
C ILE A 79 7.00 14.63 0.95
N HIS A 80 8.17 15.23 0.73
CA HIS A 80 8.66 15.53 -0.62
C HIS A 80 9.87 14.70 -1.03
N ASP A 81 10.58 14.11 -0.07
CA ASP A 81 11.78 13.33 -0.32
C ASP A 81 11.94 12.19 0.70
N VAL A 82 12.89 11.30 0.41
CA VAL A 82 13.17 10.11 1.22
C VAL A 82 13.82 10.44 2.57
N TYR A 83 14.46 11.60 2.72
CA TYR A 83 15.07 12.00 3.99
C TYR A 83 14.02 12.44 5.00
N GLN A 84 12.99 13.18 4.55
CA GLN A 84 11.82 13.48 5.37
C GLN A 84 11.09 12.21 5.82
N LEU A 85 11.00 11.19 4.94
CA LEU A 85 10.49 9.88 5.34
C LEU A 85 11.36 9.30 6.47
N LEU A 86 12.68 9.26 6.31
CA LEU A 86 13.58 8.72 7.32
C LEU A 86 13.43 9.44 8.66
N GLU A 87 13.39 10.77 8.69
CA GLU A 87 13.15 11.54 9.92
C GLU A 87 11.83 11.15 10.58
N MET A 88 10.75 11.07 9.79
CA MET A 88 9.41 10.73 10.27
C MET A 88 9.34 9.32 10.88
N LEU A 89 10.05 8.33 10.32
CA LEU A 89 10.05 6.95 10.82
C LEU A 89 10.65 6.80 12.23
N TRP A 90 11.37 7.81 12.72
CA TRP A 90 12.01 7.82 14.03
C TRP A 90 11.31 8.72 15.05
N THR A 91 10.22 9.40 14.68
CA THR A 91 9.52 10.24 15.65
C THR A 91 8.80 9.40 16.71
N PRO A 92 8.70 9.86 17.97
CA PRO A 92 8.07 9.10 19.04
C PRO A 92 6.59 8.76 18.77
N GLU A 93 5.90 9.61 18.03
CA GLU A 93 4.48 9.47 17.67
C GLU A 93 4.24 8.19 16.88
N MET A 94 5.23 7.69 16.14
CA MET A 94 5.09 6.50 15.33
C MET A 94 4.70 5.24 16.11
N LYS A 95 4.92 5.23 17.43
CA LYS A 95 4.57 4.13 18.34
C LYS A 95 3.07 3.89 18.47
N ARG A 96 2.24 4.92 18.25
CA ARG A 96 0.78 4.84 18.47
C ARG A 96 0.02 4.22 17.31
N TYR A 97 0.54 4.40 16.09
CA TYR A 97 -0.14 3.94 14.88
C TYR A 97 -0.10 2.42 14.73
N LYS A 98 -1.25 1.82 14.42
CA LYS A 98 -1.36 0.37 14.12
C LYS A 98 -1.32 0.06 12.63
N LEU A 99 -1.53 1.08 11.81
CA LEU A 99 -1.31 1.04 10.37
C LEU A 99 -0.50 2.28 9.96
N VAL A 100 0.59 2.07 9.25
CA VAL A 100 1.39 3.12 8.62
C VAL A 100 1.41 2.85 7.11
N ILE A 101 0.95 3.83 6.34
CA ILE A 101 0.88 3.74 4.88
C ILE A 101 1.88 4.72 4.28
N ILE A 102 2.59 4.28 3.24
CA ILE A 102 3.46 5.13 2.42
C ILE A 102 2.95 5.03 0.98
N ASP A 103 2.20 6.04 0.53
CA ASP A 103 1.63 6.16 -0.82
C ASP A 103 2.26 7.36 -1.57
N SER A 104 3.31 7.20 -2.37
CA SER A 104 3.98 5.94 -2.71
C SER A 104 5.47 6.00 -2.40
N LEU A 105 6.03 4.87 -1.96
CA LEU A 105 7.47 4.75 -1.73
C LEU A 105 8.24 4.85 -3.05
N ALA A 106 7.66 4.37 -4.15
CA ALA A 106 8.27 4.45 -5.48
C ALA A 106 8.57 5.89 -5.89
N THR A 107 7.64 6.82 -5.61
CA THR A 107 7.76 8.24 -5.98
C THR A 107 8.98 8.90 -5.34
N LEU A 108 9.29 8.56 -4.09
CA LEU A 108 10.46 9.09 -3.36
C LEU A 108 11.80 8.66 -3.99
N PHE A 109 11.82 7.55 -4.71
CA PHE A 109 13.01 7.01 -5.34
C PHE A 109 13.11 7.35 -6.85
N LEU A 110 12.11 8.00 -7.44
CA LEU A 110 12.17 8.45 -8.84
C LEU A 110 13.35 9.38 -9.13
N PRO A 111 13.62 10.44 -8.33
CA PRO A 111 14.70 11.38 -8.63
C PRO A 111 16.11 10.79 -8.46
N ILE A 112 16.24 9.72 -7.67
CA ILE A 112 17.54 9.16 -7.25
C ILE A 112 18.01 8.05 -8.22
N ARG A 113 17.10 7.56 -9.07
CA ARG A 113 17.32 6.41 -9.95
C ARG A 113 18.05 6.84 -11.24
N GLY A 114 19.36 7.07 -11.14
CA GLY A 114 20.22 7.37 -12.29
C GLY A 114 21.60 7.92 -11.94
N ASP A 115 21.69 8.71 -10.86
CA ASP A 115 22.88 9.52 -10.59
C ASP A 115 23.97 8.76 -9.80
N ALA A 116 23.60 7.74 -9.03
CA ALA A 116 24.51 6.80 -8.38
C ALA A 116 23.76 5.53 -7.94
N PHE A 117 23.84 4.45 -8.75
CA PHE A 117 23.08 3.21 -8.49
C PHE A 117 23.34 2.64 -7.08
N ASN A 118 24.60 2.64 -6.62
CA ASN A 118 24.96 2.08 -5.31
C ASN A 118 24.41 2.90 -4.13
N ASP A 119 24.35 4.22 -4.25
CA ASP A 119 23.84 5.10 -3.20
C ASP A 119 22.32 4.97 -3.09
N SER A 120 21.63 4.86 -4.23
CA SER A 120 20.18 4.62 -4.27
C SER A 120 19.78 3.31 -3.59
N ILE A 121 20.58 2.24 -3.77
CA ILE A 121 20.37 0.94 -3.12
C ILE A 121 20.70 1.02 -1.63
N SER A 122 21.78 1.69 -1.23
CA SER A 122 22.15 1.86 0.18
C SER A 122 21.08 2.64 0.95
N LEU A 123 20.51 3.68 0.34
CA LEU A 123 19.41 4.43 0.89
C LEU A 123 18.13 3.60 0.98
N LEU A 124 17.81 2.81 -0.05
CA LEU A 124 16.70 1.87 -0.03
C LEU A 124 16.87 0.81 1.06
N ASN A 125 18.10 0.34 1.31
CA ASN A 125 18.42 -0.58 2.40
C ASN A 125 18.12 0.07 3.76
N LYS A 126 18.50 1.33 3.96
CA LYS A 126 18.22 2.06 5.20
C LYS A 126 16.71 2.20 5.43
N VAL A 127 15.97 2.63 4.40
CA VAL A 127 14.50 2.72 4.46
C VAL A 127 13.89 1.35 4.76
N ALA A 128 14.31 0.29 4.07
CA ALA A 128 13.84 -1.07 4.31
C ALA A 128 14.06 -1.51 5.77
N SER A 129 15.24 -1.21 6.33
CA SER A 129 15.56 -1.53 7.73
C SER A 129 14.65 -0.79 8.70
N ASP A 130 14.46 0.52 8.50
CA ASP A 130 13.64 1.34 9.38
C ASP A 130 12.16 0.97 9.32
N LEU A 131 11.64 0.64 8.14
CA LEU A 131 10.25 0.18 7.98
C LEU A 131 10.02 -1.18 8.63
N LYS A 132 10.98 -2.12 8.51
CA LYS A 132 10.91 -3.40 9.21
C LYS A 132 10.97 -3.21 10.72
N ARG A 133 11.88 -2.36 11.21
CA ARG A 133 11.98 -2.01 12.62
C ARG A 133 10.64 -1.46 13.11
N LEU A 134 10.07 -0.49 12.39
CA LEU A 134 8.79 0.13 12.72
C LEU A 134 7.69 -0.92 12.88
N ALA A 135 7.52 -1.78 11.87
CA ALA A 135 6.52 -2.84 11.89
C ALA A 135 6.68 -3.77 13.10
N VAL A 136 7.89 -4.31 13.31
CA VAL A 136 8.17 -5.32 14.34
C VAL A 136 8.14 -4.73 15.75
N VAL A 137 8.85 -3.62 15.98
CA VAL A 137 9.02 -3.04 17.32
C VAL A 137 7.74 -2.38 17.83
N HIS A 138 6.93 -1.78 16.94
CA HIS A 138 5.68 -1.12 17.35
C HIS A 138 4.44 -1.99 17.12
N HIS A 139 4.63 -3.24 16.67
CA HIS A 139 3.56 -4.18 16.37
C HIS A 139 2.47 -3.55 15.50
N CYS A 140 2.89 -2.88 14.42
CA CYS A 140 1.99 -2.26 13.44
C CYS A 140 2.13 -2.94 12.08
N VAL A 141 1.17 -2.68 11.20
CA VAL A 141 1.28 -3.01 9.77
C VAL A 141 1.86 -1.81 9.05
N VAL A 142 2.90 -2.03 8.25
CA VAL A 142 3.47 -1.02 7.37
C VAL A 142 3.15 -1.41 5.93
N LEU A 143 2.33 -0.61 5.26
CA LEU A 143 1.97 -0.79 3.85
C LEU A 143 2.74 0.21 3.00
N VAL A 144 3.49 -0.30 2.02
CA VAL A 144 4.14 0.53 0.99
C VAL A 144 3.45 0.34 -0.35
N VAL A 145 3.11 1.45 -1.01
CA VAL A 145 2.65 1.45 -2.39
C VAL A 145 3.86 1.59 -3.31
N ASN A 146 3.97 0.69 -4.28
CA ASN A 146 5.03 0.66 -5.27
C ASN A 146 4.45 0.68 -6.70
N HIS A 147 5.28 1.02 -7.67
CA HIS A 147 4.93 1.04 -9.09
C HIS A 147 5.57 -0.16 -9.82
N VAL A 148 5.21 -0.31 -11.09
CA VAL A 148 5.89 -1.22 -12.01
C VAL A 148 7.02 -0.47 -12.71
N SER A 149 8.16 -1.13 -12.92
CA SER A 149 9.24 -0.62 -13.77
C SER A 149 8.86 -0.82 -15.23
N ARG A 150 8.85 0.26 -16.03
CA ARG A 150 8.60 0.21 -17.48
C ARG A 150 9.80 -0.25 -18.31
N TRP A 151 10.91 -0.62 -17.68
CA TRP A 151 12.08 -1.12 -18.41
C TRP A 151 11.78 -2.50 -19.01
N SER A 152 11.52 -2.53 -20.31
CA SER A 152 11.55 -3.73 -21.14
C SER A 152 12.93 -4.36 -21.01
N ARG A 153 12.99 -5.67 -20.76
CA ARG A 153 14.18 -6.43 -21.12
C ARG A 153 14.21 -6.47 -22.65
N GLU A 154 14.78 -5.44 -23.27
CA GLU A 154 15.28 -5.59 -24.64
C GLU A 154 16.27 -6.77 -24.61
N GLY A 155 15.88 -7.90 -25.21
CA GLY A 155 16.74 -9.07 -25.36
C GLY A 155 16.31 -10.37 -24.65
N THR A 156 15.15 -10.45 -23.98
CA THR A 156 14.54 -11.76 -23.74
C THR A 156 13.33 -11.91 -24.63
N THR A 157 13.49 -12.75 -25.66
CA THR A 157 12.41 -13.43 -26.35
C THR A 157 11.30 -13.74 -25.36
N GLU A 158 10.09 -13.34 -25.72
CA GLU A 158 8.85 -13.64 -25.02
C GLU A 158 8.75 -15.16 -24.82
N ALA A 159 9.27 -15.63 -23.70
CA ALA A 159 8.98 -16.96 -23.23
C ALA A 159 7.48 -16.96 -22.87
N GLN A 160 6.73 -17.70 -23.67
CA GLN A 160 5.30 -17.94 -23.52
C GLN A 160 5.03 -18.45 -22.09
N GLY A 161 4.56 -17.54 -21.24
CA GLY A 161 4.30 -17.76 -19.83
C GLY A 161 4.25 -16.41 -19.12
N ALA A 162 3.05 -15.93 -18.82
CA ALA A 162 2.78 -14.59 -18.29
C ALA A 162 3.67 -14.24 -17.09
N THR A 163 4.80 -13.58 -17.35
CA THR A 163 5.73 -13.17 -16.31
C THR A 163 5.18 -11.92 -15.65
N LEU A 164 4.99 -11.95 -14.33
CA LEU A 164 4.50 -10.81 -13.58
C LEU A 164 5.38 -9.57 -13.83
N PRO A 165 4.80 -8.36 -13.91
CA PRO A 165 5.58 -7.14 -14.08
C PRO A 165 6.62 -6.95 -12.98
N THR A 166 7.75 -6.35 -13.33
CA THR A 166 8.84 -6.10 -12.37
C THR A 166 8.52 -4.86 -11.52
N PRO A 167 8.61 -4.91 -10.18
CA PRO A 167 8.39 -3.76 -9.32
C PRO A 167 9.47 -2.68 -9.51
N PHE A 168 9.10 -1.41 -9.29
CA PHE A 168 9.95 -0.25 -9.53
C PHE A 168 11.21 -0.23 -8.65
N LEU A 169 11.09 -0.60 -7.37
CA LEU A 169 12.20 -0.63 -6.39
C LEU A 169 13.20 -1.78 -6.59
N GLY A 170 13.01 -2.61 -7.62
CA GLY A 170 14.01 -3.59 -8.06
C GLY A 170 14.11 -4.87 -7.21
N ARG A 171 15.09 -5.71 -7.56
CA ARG A 171 15.22 -7.08 -7.02
C ARG A 171 15.52 -7.13 -5.52
N TYR A 172 16.35 -6.21 -5.01
CA TYR A 172 16.62 -6.13 -3.58
C TYR A 172 15.31 -5.99 -2.79
N TRP A 173 14.45 -5.06 -3.22
CA TRP A 173 13.18 -4.80 -2.56
C TRP A 173 12.23 -6.00 -2.59
N CYS A 174 12.22 -6.82 -3.64
CA CYS A 174 11.40 -8.04 -3.68
C CYS A 174 11.61 -8.97 -2.47
N SER A 175 12.83 -8.98 -1.91
CA SER A 175 13.17 -9.78 -0.72
C SER A 175 12.69 -9.14 0.60
N VAL A 176 12.41 -7.84 0.62
CA VAL A 176 12.22 -7.03 1.82
C VAL A 176 10.82 -7.21 2.46
N PRO A 177 9.69 -6.98 1.76
CA PRO A 177 8.37 -7.16 2.37
C PRO A 177 8.08 -8.63 2.70
N SER A 178 7.39 -8.83 3.82
CA SER A 178 6.91 -10.14 4.28
C SER A 178 5.71 -10.64 3.46
N LEU A 179 4.91 -9.71 2.92
CA LEU A 179 3.74 -9.96 2.08
C LEU A 179 3.80 -9.01 0.88
N ARG A 180 3.58 -9.54 -0.32
CA ARG A 180 3.58 -8.76 -1.56
C ARG A 180 2.31 -9.05 -2.34
N LEU A 181 1.63 -7.99 -2.75
CA LEU A 181 0.38 -8.00 -3.50
C LEU A 181 0.61 -7.36 -4.86
N TYR A 182 0.25 -8.07 -5.91
CA TYR A 182 0.19 -7.54 -7.26
C TYR A 182 -1.24 -7.09 -7.56
N SER A 183 -1.41 -5.83 -7.92
CA SER A 183 -2.69 -5.20 -8.24
C SER A 183 -2.81 -4.97 -9.74
N LYS A 184 -3.84 -5.56 -10.35
CA LYS A 184 -4.13 -5.49 -11.78
C LYS A 184 -5.52 -4.89 -12.01
N HIS A 185 -5.63 -3.97 -12.96
CA HIS A 185 -6.92 -3.49 -13.44
C HIS A 185 -7.56 -4.54 -14.36
N LEU A 186 -8.81 -4.90 -14.13
CA LEU A 186 -9.55 -5.87 -14.95
C LEU A 186 -10.48 -5.17 -15.94
N SER A 187 -11.36 -4.31 -15.43
CA SER A 187 -12.41 -3.60 -16.18
C SER A 187 -12.92 -2.43 -15.34
N ASP A 188 -13.86 -1.63 -15.88
CA ASP A 188 -14.46 -0.50 -15.17
C ASP A 188 -14.80 -0.87 -13.73
N ASN A 189 -14.11 -0.21 -12.80
CA ASN A 189 -14.29 -0.37 -11.35
C ASN A 189 -13.88 -1.73 -10.77
N GLN A 190 -13.20 -2.62 -11.49
CA GLN A 190 -12.76 -3.93 -10.99
C GLN A 190 -11.24 -4.07 -10.96
N PHE A 191 -10.73 -4.49 -9.80
CA PHE A 191 -9.32 -4.72 -9.56
C PHE A 191 -9.10 -6.15 -9.05
N GLU A 192 -8.05 -6.79 -9.54
CA GLU A 192 -7.56 -8.08 -9.04
C GLU A 192 -6.33 -7.83 -8.17
N LEU A 193 -6.35 -8.35 -6.95
CA LEU A 193 -5.17 -8.51 -6.09
C LEU A 193 -4.74 -9.96 -6.09
N THR A 194 -3.47 -10.18 -6.36
CA THR A 194 -2.83 -11.50 -6.29
C THR A 194 -1.73 -11.47 -5.23
N VAL A 195 -1.71 -12.43 -4.31
CA VAL A 195 -0.60 -12.60 -3.37
C VAL A 195 0.55 -13.26 -4.11
N VAL A 196 1.62 -12.50 -4.35
CA VAL A 196 2.81 -12.98 -5.08
C VAL A 196 3.95 -13.39 -4.15
N LYS A 197 3.88 -13.02 -2.87
CA LYS A 197 4.78 -13.48 -1.81
C LYS A 197 4.05 -13.42 -0.48
N ASN A 198 4.17 -14.46 0.33
CA ASN A 198 3.80 -14.46 1.74
C ASN A 198 4.79 -15.35 2.48
N VAL A 199 5.64 -14.80 3.34
CA VAL A 199 6.69 -15.59 4.02
C VAL A 199 6.15 -16.69 4.95
N TYR A 200 4.84 -16.67 5.24
CA TYR A 200 4.15 -17.67 6.05
C TYR A 200 3.35 -18.69 5.21
N SER A 201 3.45 -18.64 3.88
CA SER A 201 2.82 -19.59 2.95
C SER A 201 3.77 -19.88 1.79
N ALA A 202 4.13 -21.15 1.59
CA ALA A 202 5.06 -21.55 0.54
C ALA A 202 4.47 -21.41 -0.88
N GLU A 203 3.15 -21.48 -1.02
CA GLU A 203 2.47 -21.35 -2.32
C GLU A 203 2.02 -19.91 -2.58
N PRO A 204 2.04 -19.45 -3.85
CA PRO A 204 1.38 -18.22 -4.27
C PRO A 204 -0.04 -18.18 -3.70
N GLY A 205 -0.36 -17.10 -3.01
CA GLY A 205 -1.62 -17.04 -2.27
C GLY A 205 -2.83 -16.89 -3.19
N PRO A 206 -4.05 -17.06 -2.63
CA PRO A 206 -5.29 -17.00 -3.40
C PRO A 206 -5.42 -15.66 -4.13
N LYS A 207 -6.00 -15.66 -5.32
CA LYS A 207 -6.41 -14.43 -6.00
C LYS A 207 -7.68 -13.88 -5.36
N CYS A 208 -7.80 -12.56 -5.32
CA CYS A 208 -9.00 -11.89 -4.85
C CYS A 208 -9.32 -10.72 -5.78
N SER A 209 -10.51 -10.74 -6.35
CA SER A 209 -11.02 -9.61 -7.13
C SER A 209 -11.99 -8.82 -6.26
N PHE A 210 -11.92 -7.50 -6.35
CA PHE A 210 -12.86 -6.61 -5.69
C PHE A 210 -13.29 -5.50 -6.65
N SER A 211 -14.55 -5.09 -6.49
CA SER A 211 -15.14 -3.99 -7.24
C SER A 211 -15.13 -2.74 -6.36
N TYR A 212 -14.73 -1.61 -6.94
CA TYR A 212 -14.79 -0.30 -6.32
C TYR A 212 -15.82 0.56 -7.03
N PHE A 213 -16.94 0.87 -6.39
CA PHE A 213 -17.93 1.76 -6.97
C PHE A 213 -17.57 3.22 -6.66
N PHE A 214 -17.27 4.01 -7.69
CA PHE A 214 -17.40 5.46 -7.56
C PHE A 214 -18.89 5.76 -7.38
N ARG A 215 -19.27 6.42 -6.27
CA ARG A 215 -20.52 7.17 -6.25
C ARG A 215 -20.32 8.36 -7.18
N ASN A 216 -20.57 8.15 -8.47
CA ASN A 216 -21.09 9.25 -9.26
C ASN A 216 -22.43 9.64 -8.62
N GLY A 217 -22.68 10.94 -8.47
CA GLY A 217 -23.94 11.44 -7.96
C GLY A 217 -25.10 10.67 -8.60
N ASP A 218 -25.98 10.17 -7.74
CA ASP A 218 -27.19 9.41 -8.07
C ASP A 218 -26.97 8.02 -8.69
N THR A 219 -26.94 7.00 -7.84
CA THR A 219 -27.92 5.89 -7.87
C THR A 219 -27.65 4.90 -6.74
N HIS A 220 -28.69 4.62 -5.97
CA HIS A 220 -28.69 3.63 -4.91
C HIS A 220 -28.66 2.20 -5.47
N GLN A 221 -27.78 1.38 -4.89
CA GLN A 221 -27.91 -0.07 -4.59
C GLN A 221 -26.71 -0.89 -5.09
N GLY A 222 -26.02 -1.50 -4.12
CA GLY A 222 -25.05 -2.57 -4.33
C GLY A 222 -24.60 -3.08 -2.97
N LYS A 223 -25.14 -4.22 -2.54
CA LYS A 223 -24.70 -4.93 -1.33
C LYS A 223 -23.32 -5.54 -1.59
N SER A 224 -22.35 -5.26 -0.74
CA SER A 224 -21.09 -6.02 -0.66
C SER A 224 -21.20 -7.03 0.48
N ASN A 225 -20.95 -8.30 0.16
CA ASN A 225 -20.63 -9.31 1.17
C ASN A 225 -19.10 -9.32 1.32
N PHE A 226 -18.64 -9.07 2.55
CA PHE A 226 -17.27 -9.33 2.99
C PHE A 226 -17.15 -10.75 3.53
#